data_AF-A0A1I5RMB5-F1
#
_entry.id   AF-A0A1I5RMB5-F1
#
_cell.length_a   1.000
_cell.length_b   1.000
_cell.length_c   1.000
_cell.angle_alpha   90.00
_cell.angle_beta   90.00
_cell.angle_gamma   90.00
#
_symmetry.space_group_name_H-M   'P 1'
#
loop_
_entity.id
_entity.type
_entity.pdbx_description
1 polymer ?
#
loop_
_entity_poly.entity_id
_entity_poly.type
_entity_poly.pdbx_seq_one_letter_code
_entity_poly.pdbx_strand_id
1 'polypeptide(L)'
;MALAGVPLAAGPDRGRADPVRRGSPPAPRSPTTRTNGFIGTPLARRGAETRAAIADVFDRAALTAVWDAALAAPPWPHPPAWVHGDLHPGNLLLAAGQVSAVLGFGGLGVGDPACDALIARPLPPCARATFRAVSGLDDDTWTRGRGYALNTGLSAYTAYAATNPRVAASTRHQITETLANFQRA
;
A
#
# COMPACT_ATOMS: atom_id res chain seq x y z
N MET A 1 -49.41 -42.63 3.62
CA MET A 1 -49.06 -41.99 4.90
C MET A 1 -48.36 -40.68 4.59
N ALA A 2 -49.13 -39.60 4.55
CA ALA A 2 -48.65 -38.23 4.36
C ALA A 2 -48.88 -37.48 5.68
N LEU A 3 -47.94 -36.63 6.10
CA LEU A 3 -48.18 -35.67 7.16
C LEU A 3 -47.63 -34.30 6.76
N ALA A 4 -48.52 -33.33 6.96
CA ALA A 4 -48.40 -31.90 6.73
C ALA A 4 -47.37 -31.23 7.66
N GLY A 5 -46.95 -30.01 7.27
CA GLY A 5 -46.06 -29.16 8.05
C GLY A 5 -46.79 -28.23 9.03
N VAL A 6 -45.98 -27.56 9.87
CA VAL A 6 -46.24 -26.28 10.56
C VAL A 6 -44.87 -25.58 10.74
N PRO A 7 -44.75 -24.26 10.57
CA PRO A 7 -43.47 -23.56 10.42
C PRO A 7 -42.88 -23.05 11.75
N LEU A 8 -41.56 -22.93 11.85
CA LEU A 8 -40.87 -22.29 12.97
C LEU A 8 -40.34 -20.90 12.60
N ALA A 9 -40.96 -19.92 13.27
CA ALA A 9 -40.57 -18.55 13.62
C ALA A 9 -39.32 -17.92 13.00
N ALA A 10 -39.55 -16.74 12.39
CA ALA A 10 -38.54 -15.73 12.13
C ALA A 10 -37.85 -15.29 13.44
N GLY A 11 -36.52 -15.45 13.49
CA GLY A 11 -35.68 -14.83 14.50
C GLY A 11 -35.57 -13.31 14.30
N PRO A 12 -35.14 -12.55 15.32
CA PRO A 12 -35.18 -11.10 15.28
C PRO A 12 -34.23 -10.55 14.21
N ASP A 13 -34.73 -9.52 13.53
CA ASP A 13 -34.06 -8.66 12.57
C ASP A 13 -32.67 -8.25 13.10
N ARG A 14 -31.61 -8.80 12.50
CA ARG A 14 -30.24 -8.37 12.78
C ARG A 14 -30.07 -7.03 12.08
N GLY A 15 -30.20 -5.97 12.88
CA GLY A 15 -30.16 -4.58 12.47
C GLY A 15 -29.23 -4.31 11.30
N ARG A 16 -29.85 -3.79 10.23
CA ARG A 16 -29.16 -3.12 9.14
C ARG A 16 -28.27 -2.03 9.76
N ALA A 17 -26.96 -2.16 9.61
CA ALA A 17 -26.04 -1.10 9.98
C ALA A 17 -26.41 0.15 9.17
N ASP A 18 -26.71 1.25 9.88
CA ASP A 18 -26.94 2.54 9.24
C ASP A 18 -25.70 2.92 8.41
N PRO A 19 -25.89 3.46 7.20
CA PRO A 19 -24.76 3.98 6.43
C PRO A 19 -24.13 5.11 7.24
N VAL A 20 -22.88 4.90 7.68
CA VAL A 20 -22.04 5.94 8.28
C VAL A 20 -22.11 7.17 7.37
N ARG A 21 -22.70 8.25 7.87
CA ARG A 21 -22.75 9.55 7.19
C ARG A 21 -21.30 9.93 6.86
N ARG A 22 -20.92 9.88 5.57
CA ARG A 22 -19.63 10.40 5.10
C ARG A 22 -19.66 11.91 5.26
N GLY A 23 -19.21 12.41 6.42
CA GLY A 23 -18.76 13.79 6.52
C GLY A 23 -17.52 13.96 5.64
N SER A 24 -17.45 15.04 4.87
CA SER A 24 -16.22 15.42 4.18
C SER A 24 -15.12 15.58 5.23
N PRO A 25 -13.93 14.98 5.04
CA PRO A 25 -12.83 15.18 5.98
C PRO A 25 -12.51 16.69 6.06
N PRO A 26 -12.23 17.22 7.26
CA PRO A 26 -11.86 18.61 7.41
C PRO A 26 -10.62 18.91 6.55
N ALA A 27 -10.58 20.12 5.97
CA ALA A 27 -9.44 20.57 5.19
C ALA A 27 -8.14 20.39 6.00
N PRO A 28 -7.05 19.87 5.40
CA PRO A 28 -5.83 19.58 6.12
C PRO A 28 -5.28 20.89 6.71
N ARG A 29 -5.23 20.96 8.04
CA ARG A 29 -4.48 22.00 8.75
C ARG A 29 -3.00 21.68 8.62
N SER A 30 -2.17 22.70 8.44
CA SER A 30 -0.70 22.58 8.37
C SER A 30 -0.19 21.75 9.56
N PRO A 31 0.39 20.56 9.36
CA PRO A 31 0.75 19.72 10.48
C PRO A 31 2.13 20.15 11.00
N THR A 32 2.17 20.76 12.18
CA THR A 32 3.35 20.67 13.05
C THR A 32 3.32 19.30 13.72
N THR A 33 3.58 18.24 12.95
CA THR A 33 3.62 16.86 13.48
C THR A 33 5.06 16.37 13.45
N ARG A 34 5.58 15.95 14.61
CA ARG A 34 6.89 15.29 14.72
C ARG A 34 6.97 14.15 13.70
N THR A 35 7.90 14.27 12.76
CA THR A 35 8.20 13.24 11.77
C THR A 35 9.03 12.14 12.43
N ASN A 36 8.40 11.03 12.82
CA ASN A 36 9.15 9.76 12.72
C ASN A 36 9.48 9.60 11.23
N GLY A 37 10.73 9.27 10.89
CA GLY A 37 11.27 9.27 9.50
C GLY A 37 10.50 8.43 8.46
N PHE A 38 9.41 7.78 8.87
CA PHE A 38 8.48 7.00 8.05
C PHE A 38 7.24 7.77 7.58
N ILE A 39 6.88 8.93 8.13
CA ILE A 39 5.57 9.58 7.91
C ILE A 39 5.61 10.53 6.72
N GLY A 40 4.86 10.27 5.64
CA GLY A 40 4.61 11.23 4.55
C GLY A 40 5.87 11.82 3.88
N THR A 41 7.05 11.31 4.26
CA THR A 41 8.35 11.83 3.86
C THR A 41 8.46 11.66 2.35
N PRO A 42 8.68 12.75 1.60
CA PRO A 42 8.84 12.69 0.16
C PRO A 42 9.85 11.61 -0.23
N LEU A 43 9.55 10.83 -1.28
CA LEU A 43 10.39 9.72 -1.73
C LEU A 43 11.87 10.11 -1.87
N ALA A 44 12.14 11.34 -2.36
CA ALA A 44 13.47 11.91 -2.50
C ALA A 44 14.30 11.95 -1.20
N ARG A 45 13.65 12.09 -0.04
CA ARG A 45 14.33 12.11 1.28
C ARG A 45 14.75 10.73 1.77
N ARG A 46 14.29 9.65 1.14
CA ARG A 46 14.61 8.25 1.53
C ARG A 46 15.78 7.65 0.77
N GLY A 47 16.31 8.34 -0.25
CA GLY A 47 17.19 7.73 -1.26
C GLY A 47 18.57 7.28 -0.80
N ALA A 48 19.14 7.83 0.27
CA ALA A 48 20.43 7.36 0.79
C ALA A 48 20.30 5.94 1.37
N GLU A 49 19.29 5.72 2.19
CA GLU A 49 18.99 4.42 2.81
C GLU A 49 18.59 3.38 1.75
N THR A 50 17.73 3.76 0.80
CA THR A 50 17.31 2.82 -0.26
C THR A 50 18.50 2.36 -1.10
N ARG A 51 19.39 3.27 -1.52
CA ARG A 51 20.57 2.92 -2.33
C ARG A 51 21.55 2.03 -1.58
N ALA A 52 21.76 2.30 -0.29
CA ALA A 52 22.59 1.45 0.57
C ALA A 52 21.99 0.04 0.74
N ALA A 53 20.66 -0.07 0.76
CA ALA A 53 19.94 -1.33 0.93
C ALA A 53 19.80 -2.16 -0.35
N ILE A 54 20.21 -1.66 -1.53
CA ILE A 54 20.25 -2.46 -2.77
C ILE A 54 21.28 -3.57 -2.57
N ALA A 55 20.77 -4.75 -2.20
CA ALA A 55 21.55 -5.95 -1.96
C ALA A 55 21.91 -6.66 -3.27
N ASP A 56 23.09 -7.27 -3.32
CA ASP A 56 23.59 -7.99 -4.52
C ASP A 56 22.75 -9.22 -4.90
N VAL A 57 21.80 -9.62 -4.06
CA VAL A 57 20.86 -10.71 -4.33
C VAL A 57 19.73 -10.35 -5.30
N PHE A 58 19.68 -9.09 -5.74
CA PHE A 58 18.75 -8.57 -6.75
C PHE A 58 19.52 -7.88 -7.88
N ASP A 59 18.86 -7.68 -9.02
CA ASP A 59 19.45 -6.92 -10.13
C ASP A 59 19.62 -5.44 -9.73
N ARG A 60 20.83 -5.09 -9.30
CA ARG A 60 21.21 -3.74 -8.86
C ARG A 60 20.91 -2.69 -9.92
N ALA A 61 21.19 -2.97 -11.20
CA ALA A 61 20.99 -2.01 -12.28
C ALA A 61 19.50 -1.75 -12.49
N ALA A 62 18.69 -2.81 -12.53
CA ALA A 62 17.24 -2.68 -12.67
C ALA A 62 16.59 -1.98 -11.47
N LEU A 63 17.01 -2.28 -10.23
CA LEU A 63 16.50 -1.59 -9.04
C LEU A 63 16.89 -0.11 -9.02
N THR A 64 18.12 0.21 -9.42
CA THR A 64 18.60 1.60 -9.51
C THR A 64 17.76 2.38 -10.52
N ALA A 65 17.49 1.78 -11.69
CA ALA A 65 16.68 2.44 -12.70
C ALA A 65 15.21 2.62 -12.24
N VAL A 66 14.60 1.65 -11.54
CA VAL A 66 13.26 1.85 -10.92
C VAL A 66 13.28 3.02 -9.95
N TRP A 67 14.30 3.06 -9.10
CA TRP A 67 14.46 4.10 -8.09
C TRP A 67 14.59 5.48 -8.73
N ASP A 68 15.47 5.62 -9.73
CA ASP A 68 15.72 6.90 -10.40
C ASP A 68 14.50 7.36 -11.21
N ALA A 69 13.78 6.45 -11.87
CA ALA A 69 12.53 6.78 -12.55
C ALA A 69 11.46 7.29 -11.56
N ALA A 70 11.36 6.67 -10.38
CA ALA A 70 10.44 7.12 -9.33
C ALA A 70 10.83 8.49 -8.75
N LEU A 71 12.12 8.82 -8.68
CA LEU A 71 12.59 10.14 -8.27
C LEU A 71 12.41 11.22 -9.35
N ALA A 72 12.49 10.84 -10.62
CA ALA A 72 12.32 11.74 -11.75
C ALA A 72 10.84 12.05 -12.06
N ALA A 73 9.92 11.19 -11.63
CA ALA A 73 8.49 11.39 -11.81
C ALA A 73 8.04 12.72 -11.16
N PRO A 74 7.24 13.54 -11.86
CA PRO A 74 6.71 14.79 -11.34
C PRO A 74 6.09 14.64 -9.94
N PRO A 75 6.22 15.64 -9.05
CA PRO A 75 5.57 15.59 -7.74
C PRO A 75 4.04 15.67 -7.89
N TRP A 76 3.33 15.24 -6.84
CA TRP A 76 1.88 15.36 -6.76
C TRP A 76 1.43 16.82 -7.00
N PRO A 77 0.60 17.10 -8.03
CA PRO A 77 0.29 18.48 -8.45
C PRO A 77 -0.84 19.13 -7.63
N HIS A 78 -1.44 18.40 -6.71
CA HIS A 78 -2.57 18.85 -5.90
C HIS A 78 -2.15 19.05 -4.42
N PRO A 79 -3.03 19.63 -3.58
CA PRO A 79 -2.76 19.68 -2.15
C PRO A 79 -2.43 18.30 -1.57
N PRO A 80 -1.55 18.23 -0.55
CA PRO A 80 -1.24 16.98 0.15
C PRO A 80 -2.52 16.24 0.58
N ALA A 81 -2.55 14.92 0.37
CA ALA A 81 -3.68 14.06 0.67
C ALA A 81 -3.48 13.33 2.01
N TRP A 82 -4.56 12.94 2.67
CA TRP A 82 -4.49 11.99 3.78
C TRP A 82 -3.99 10.64 3.25
N VAL A 83 -2.96 10.10 3.91
CA VAL A 83 -2.33 8.84 3.55
C VAL A 83 -2.19 7.95 4.78
N HIS A 84 -2.37 6.66 4.60
CA HIS A 84 -2.11 5.63 5.60
C HIS A 84 -0.61 5.55 5.92
N GLY A 85 0.26 5.70 4.92
CA GLY A 85 1.72 5.79 5.07
C GLY A 85 2.43 4.44 5.22
N ASP A 86 1.70 3.37 5.50
CA ASP A 86 2.20 1.99 5.56
C ASP A 86 1.18 0.97 5.03
N LEU A 87 0.53 1.27 3.90
CA LEU A 87 -0.53 0.41 3.37
C LEU A 87 0.07 -0.80 2.64
N HIS A 88 0.11 -1.96 3.30
CA HIS A 88 0.58 -3.23 2.71
C HIS A 88 -0.30 -4.40 3.16
N PRO A 89 -0.24 -5.59 2.52
CA PRO A 89 -1.14 -6.70 2.84
C PRO A 89 -1.09 -7.19 4.30
N GLY A 90 0.03 -6.98 5.00
CA GLY A 90 0.15 -7.33 6.42
C GLY A 90 -0.67 -6.44 7.34
N ASN A 91 -1.11 -5.27 6.87
CA ASN A 91 -1.99 -4.34 7.56
C ASN A 91 -3.47 -4.51 7.16
N LEU A 92 -3.83 -5.55 6.40
CA LEU A 92 -5.22 -5.85 6.05
C LEU A 92 -5.71 -7.09 6.79
N LEU A 93 -6.86 -6.98 7.46
CA LEU A 93 -7.60 -8.13 7.95
C LEU A 93 -8.67 -8.53 6.93
N LEU A 94 -8.77 -9.83 6.68
CA LEU A 94 -9.78 -10.40 5.79
C LEU A 94 -10.80 -11.21 6.59
N ALA A 95 -12.08 -11.04 6.26
CA ALA A 95 -13.16 -11.90 6.71
C ALA A 95 -14.05 -12.25 5.53
N ALA A 96 -14.34 -13.55 5.34
CA ALA A 96 -15.15 -14.05 4.22
C ALA A 96 -14.71 -13.53 2.83
N GLY A 97 -13.40 -13.45 2.60
CA GLY A 97 -12.83 -12.99 1.33
C GLY A 97 -12.91 -11.47 1.09
N GLN A 98 -13.31 -10.69 2.09
CA GLN A 98 -13.39 -9.23 2.02
C GLN A 98 -12.48 -8.57 3.06
N VAL A 99 -12.01 -7.35 2.77
CA VAL A 99 -11.27 -6.54 3.76
C VAL A 99 -12.24 -6.13 4.86
N SER A 100 -11.98 -6.60 6.08
CA SER A 100 -12.79 -6.32 7.27
C SER A 100 -12.21 -5.20 8.13
N ALA A 101 -10.88 -5.03 8.12
CA ALA A 101 -10.21 -3.92 8.81
C ALA A 101 -8.87 -3.57 8.15
N VAL A 102 -8.44 -2.34 8.40
CA VAL A 102 -7.11 -1.83 8.10
C VAL A 102 -6.43 -1.53 9.44
N LEU A 103 -5.19 -1.98 9.61
CA LEU A 103 -4.35 -1.78 10.79
C LEU A 103 -3.16 -0.90 10.44
N GLY A 104 -2.34 -0.53 11.42
CA GLY A 104 -1.03 0.07 11.13
C GLY A 104 -1.05 1.57 10.82
N PHE A 105 -2.00 2.33 11.38
CA PHE A 105 -2.11 3.79 11.22
C PHE A 105 -0.98 4.61 11.87
N GLY A 106 0.13 3.99 12.28
CA GLY A 106 1.30 4.72 12.79
C GLY A 106 1.95 5.65 11.76
N GLY A 107 1.71 5.41 10.47
CA GLY A 107 2.14 6.25 9.36
C GLY A 107 1.13 7.31 8.90
N LEU A 108 -0.05 7.39 9.54
CA LEU A 108 -1.14 8.27 9.11
C LEU A 108 -0.71 9.73 9.11
N GLY A 109 -0.89 10.40 7.97
CA GLY A 109 -0.50 11.79 7.83
C GLY A 109 -1.03 12.43 6.55
N VAL A 110 -0.58 13.66 6.28
CA VAL A 110 -0.91 14.36 5.03
C VAL A 110 0.36 14.45 4.18
N GLY A 111 0.31 14.01 2.93
CA GLY A 111 1.47 13.92 2.06
C GLY A 111 1.14 13.52 0.62
N ASP A 112 2.12 12.92 -0.04
CA ASP A 112 1.99 12.39 -1.40
C ASP A 112 1.20 11.07 -1.40
N PRO A 113 0.04 10.98 -2.09
CA PRO A 113 -0.77 9.75 -2.14
C PRO A 113 -0.05 8.55 -2.76
N ALA A 114 1.07 8.77 -3.47
CA ALA A 114 1.89 7.70 -4.03
C ALA A 114 2.35 6.68 -2.98
N CYS A 115 2.53 7.07 -1.70
CA CYS A 115 2.98 6.12 -0.69
C CYS A 115 1.99 4.97 -0.49
N ASP A 116 0.69 5.22 -0.54
CA ASP A 116 -0.32 4.16 -0.35
C ASP A 116 -0.52 3.28 -1.59
N ALA A 117 0.01 3.70 -2.75
CA ALA A 117 0.04 2.88 -3.95
C ALA A 117 1.04 1.70 -3.85
N LEU A 118 1.87 1.66 -2.80
CA LEU A 118 2.85 0.58 -2.60
C LEU A 118 2.17 -0.80 -2.49
N ILE A 119 0.95 -0.86 -1.95
CA ILE A 119 0.18 -2.11 -1.80
C ILE A 119 -0.04 -2.81 -3.13
N ALA A 120 -0.05 -2.05 -4.24
CA ALA A 120 -0.32 -2.60 -5.56
C ALA A 120 0.73 -3.63 -6.01
N ARG A 121 1.97 -3.56 -5.51
CA ARG A 121 3.06 -4.46 -5.93
C ARG A 121 2.83 -5.92 -5.52
N PRO A 122 2.57 -6.25 -4.25
CA PRO A 122 2.30 -7.63 -3.86
C PRO A 122 0.92 -8.17 -4.33
N LEU A 123 0.05 -7.35 -4.95
CA LEU A 123 -1.22 -7.84 -5.50
C LEU A 123 -1.00 -8.62 -6.80
N PRO A 124 -1.81 -9.68 -7.06
CA PRO A 124 -1.85 -10.34 -8.36
C PRO A 124 -2.18 -9.35 -9.50
N PRO A 125 -1.78 -9.64 -10.76
CA PRO A 125 -1.97 -8.71 -11.88
C PRO A 125 -3.40 -8.19 -12.06
N CYS A 126 -4.41 -9.04 -11.93
CA CYS A 126 -5.82 -8.63 -12.05
C CYS A 126 -6.23 -7.67 -10.92
N ALA A 127 -5.88 -7.98 -9.67
CA ALA A 127 -6.17 -7.13 -8.52
C ALA A 127 -5.40 -5.80 -8.58
N ARG A 128 -4.16 -5.82 -9.06
CA ARG A 128 -3.35 -4.62 -9.30
C ARG A 128 -3.99 -3.71 -10.36
N ALA A 129 -4.50 -4.28 -11.45
CA ALA A 129 -5.22 -3.54 -12.48
C ALA A 129 -6.51 -2.91 -11.94
N THR A 130 -7.31 -3.68 -11.19
CA THR A 130 -8.51 -3.17 -10.51
C THR A 130 -8.18 -2.06 -9.51
N PHE A 131 -7.15 -2.24 -8.67
CA PHE A 131 -6.72 -1.22 -7.72
C PHE A 131 -6.33 0.07 -8.43
N ARG A 132 -5.54 0.01 -9.51
CA ARG A 132 -5.19 1.19 -10.31
C ARG A 132 -6.43 1.88 -10.86
N ALA A 133 -7.35 1.13 -11.45
CA ALA A 133 -8.58 1.68 -12.02
C ALA A 133 -9.47 2.36 -10.97
N VAL A 134 -9.64 1.75 -9.80
CA VAL A 134 -10.51 2.28 -8.72
C VAL A 134 -9.86 3.44 -7.97
N SER A 135 -8.54 3.41 -7.79
CA SER A 135 -7.81 4.48 -7.08
C SER A 135 -7.75 5.79 -7.85
N GLY A 136 -7.85 5.74 -9.20
CA GLY A 136 -7.80 6.92 -10.05
C GLY A 136 -6.44 7.65 -10.04
N LEU A 137 -5.38 6.99 -9.56
CA LEU A 137 -4.04 7.56 -9.52
C LEU A 137 -3.47 7.68 -10.93
N ASP A 138 -2.89 8.85 -11.22
CA ASP A 138 -2.17 9.11 -12.46
C ASP A 138 -0.87 8.29 -12.58
N ASP A 139 -0.29 8.31 -13.77
CA ASP A 139 0.88 7.52 -14.13
C ASP A 139 2.12 7.92 -13.32
N ASP A 140 2.28 9.22 -13.03
CA ASP A 140 3.38 9.74 -12.24
C ASP A 140 3.28 9.27 -10.78
N THR A 141 2.09 9.31 -10.20
CA THR A 141 1.80 8.84 -8.85
C THR A 141 1.97 7.33 -8.74
N TRP A 142 1.62 6.59 -9.78
CA TRP A 142 1.90 5.16 -9.89
C TRP A 142 3.39 4.85 -9.96
N THR A 143 4.15 5.68 -10.69
CA THR A 143 5.61 5.57 -10.81
C THR A 143 6.31 5.87 -9.49
N ARG A 144 5.93 6.96 -8.79
CA ARG A 144 6.40 7.24 -7.42
C ARG A 144 6.02 6.12 -6.45
N GLY A 145 4.80 5.59 -6.56
CA GLY A 145 4.32 4.48 -5.72
C GLY A 145 5.13 3.20 -5.89
N ARG A 146 5.61 2.93 -7.10
CA ARG A 146 6.59 1.86 -7.35
C ARG A 146 7.90 2.10 -6.60
N GLY A 147 8.38 3.34 -6.56
CA GLY A 147 9.54 3.73 -5.75
C GLY A 147 9.33 3.52 -4.25
N TYR A 148 8.15 3.87 -3.72
CA TYR A 148 7.81 3.58 -2.32
C TYR A 148 7.83 2.08 -2.02
N ALA A 149 7.27 1.25 -2.92
CA ALA A 149 7.30 -0.20 -2.76
C ALA A 149 8.73 -0.77 -2.84
N LEU A 150 9.59 -0.22 -3.70
CA LEU A 150 11.00 -0.59 -3.73
C LEU A 150 11.68 -0.27 -2.39
N ASN A 151 11.51 0.97 -1.90
CA ASN A 151 12.09 1.41 -0.64
C ASN A 151 11.63 0.54 0.53
N THR A 152 10.32 0.37 0.73
CA THR A 152 9.82 -0.41 1.89
C THR A 152 10.20 -1.87 1.79
N GLY A 153 10.18 -2.44 0.57
CA GLY A 153 10.62 -3.80 0.33
C GLY A 153 12.09 -4.03 0.70
N LEU A 154 12.99 -3.15 0.23
CA LEU A 154 14.42 -3.23 0.56
C LEU A 154 14.68 -2.98 2.05
N SER A 155 14.07 -1.97 2.65
CA SER A 155 14.22 -1.69 4.09
C SER A 155 13.80 -2.89 4.94
N ALA A 156 12.64 -3.49 4.66
CA ALA A 156 12.15 -4.64 5.40
C ALA A 156 12.97 -5.91 5.12
N TYR A 157 13.43 -6.12 3.89
CA TYR A 157 14.31 -7.25 3.54
C TYR A 157 15.62 -7.16 4.32
N THR A 158 16.31 -6.02 4.27
CA THR A 158 17.60 -5.82 4.96
C THR A 158 17.45 -5.95 6.47
N ALA A 159 16.37 -5.45 7.07
CA ALA A 159 16.18 -5.48 8.51
C ALA A 159 15.82 -6.87 9.06
N TYR A 160 15.05 -7.68 8.31
CA TYR A 160 14.38 -8.85 8.89
C TYR A 160 14.53 -10.15 8.11
N ALA A 161 14.97 -10.13 6.85
CA ALA A 161 14.97 -11.34 6.02
C ALA A 161 15.92 -12.45 6.55
N ALA A 162 16.99 -12.07 7.23
CA ALA A 162 17.97 -13.02 7.78
C ALA A 162 17.38 -13.88 8.92
N THR A 163 16.39 -13.36 9.66
CA THR A 163 15.84 -14.02 10.86
C THR A 163 14.36 -14.39 10.71
N ASN A 164 13.67 -13.89 9.68
CA ASN A 164 12.27 -14.15 9.44
C ASN A 164 12.01 -14.60 7.99
N PRO A 165 11.91 -15.91 7.73
CA PRO A 165 11.69 -16.46 6.38
C PRO A 165 10.40 -15.95 5.71
N ARG A 166 9.36 -15.62 6.49
CA ARG A 166 8.10 -15.08 5.93
C ARG A 166 8.30 -13.66 5.41
N VAL A 167 9.01 -12.82 6.15
CA VAL A 167 9.36 -11.47 5.70
C VAL A 167 10.29 -11.55 4.49
N ALA A 168 11.28 -12.46 4.50
CA ALA A 168 12.16 -12.67 3.36
C ALA A 168 11.39 -13.02 2.07
N ALA A 169 10.44 -13.96 2.15
CA ALA A 169 9.62 -14.35 1.01
C ALA A 169 8.71 -13.21 0.52
N SER A 170 8.02 -12.53 1.44
CA SER A 170 7.10 -11.44 1.11
C SER A 170 7.81 -10.25 0.48
N THR A 171 8.93 -9.80 1.04
CA THR A 171 9.71 -8.67 0.52
C THR A 171 10.42 -9.02 -0.78
N ARG A 172 10.94 -10.24 -0.93
CA ARG A 172 11.45 -10.74 -2.23
C ARG A 172 10.37 -10.68 -3.30
N HIS A 173 9.16 -11.16 -3.01
CA HIS A 173 8.04 -11.08 -3.95
C HIS A 173 7.70 -9.63 -4.32
N GLN A 174 7.58 -8.74 -3.33
CA GLN A 174 7.32 -7.31 -3.57
C GLN A 174 8.41 -6.65 -4.44
N ILE A 175 9.69 -6.92 -4.18
CA ILE A 175 10.82 -6.38 -4.96
C ILE A 175 10.78 -6.93 -6.39
N THR A 176 10.55 -8.23 -6.57
CA THR A 176 10.41 -8.83 -7.91
C THR A 176 9.26 -8.23 -8.70
N GLU A 177 8.08 -8.05 -8.09
CA GLU A 177 6.93 -7.41 -8.74
C GLU A 177 7.14 -5.91 -9.00
N THR A 178 8.04 -5.29 -8.23
CA THR A 178 8.48 -3.91 -8.46
C THR A 178 9.37 -3.81 -9.69
N LEU A 179 10.18 -4.83 -9.98
CA LEU A 179 10.95 -4.95 -11.22
C LEU A 179 10.08 -5.39 -12.41
N ALA A 180 9.00 -6.14 -12.18
CA ALA A 180 8.15 -6.65 -13.23
C ALA A 180 7.60 -5.51 -14.11
N ASN A 181 7.78 -5.67 -15.43
CA ASN A 181 7.40 -4.73 -16.49
C ASN A 181 8.14 -3.38 -16.47
N PHE A 182 9.25 -3.25 -15.72
CA PHE A 182 10.06 -2.03 -15.73
C PHE A 182 10.99 -1.91 -16.97
N GLN A 183 11.08 -2.95 -17.81
CA GLN A 183 11.90 -2.99 -19.03
C GLN A 183 11.08 -3.04 -20.33
N ARG A 184 10.06 -2.19 -20.46
CA ARG A 184 9.42 -1.93 -21.76
C ARG A 184 9.24 -0.43 -21.96
N ALA A 185 10.36 0.26 -22.13
CA ALA A 185 10.47 1.57 -22.75
C ALA A 185 11.79 1.61 -23.51
#